data_AF-V3ZVG2-F1
#
_entry.id   AF-V3ZVG2-F1
#
_cell.length_a   1.000
_cell.length_b   1.000
_cell.length_c   1.000
_cell.angle_alpha   90.00
_cell.angle_beta   90.00
_cell.angle_gamma   90.00
#
_symmetry.space_group_name_H-M   'P 1'
#
loop_
_entity.id
_entity.type
_entity.pdbx_description
1 polymer ?
#
loop_
_entity_poly.entity_id
_entity_poly.type
_entity_poly.pdbx_seq_one_letter_code
_entity_poly.pdbx_strand_id
1 'polypeptide(L)'
;QIENCANLMTRLFMNYSKKKESLSKIAMYLIGDYCCRSLKVTLHPRIKKEMIQGVYILMDICDEHRFKQLKRTLPSDVQFLFVKLSQDYQKYYKYQG
;
A
#
# COMPACT_ATOMS: atom_id res chain seq x y z
N GLN A 1 -33.11 18.83 15.02
CA GLN A 1 -32.38 19.20 13.79
C GLN A 1 -30.88 18.84 13.86
N ILE A 2 -30.18 19.06 14.98
CA ILE A 2 -28.75 18.74 15.16
C ILE A 2 -28.45 17.23 15.05
N GLU A 3 -29.31 16.36 15.58
CA GLU A 3 -29.14 14.90 15.49
C GLU A 3 -29.09 14.39 14.04
N ASN A 4 -29.91 14.95 13.15
CA ASN A 4 -29.89 14.56 11.73
C ASN A 4 -28.57 14.98 11.07
N CYS A 5 -28.02 16.15 11.39
CA CYS A 5 -26.71 16.57 10.89
C CYS A 5 -25.58 15.65 11.41
N ALA A 6 -25.62 15.29 12.70
CA ALA A 6 -24.65 14.36 13.29
C ALA A 6 -24.74 12.96 12.67
N ASN A 7 -25.94 12.47 12.37
CA ASN A 7 -26.15 11.20 11.70
C ASN A 7 -25.61 11.22 10.26
N LEU A 8 -25.85 12.30 9.52
CA LEU A 8 -25.31 12.51 8.17
C LEU A 8 -23.78 12.57 8.16
N MET A 9 -23.15 13.27 9.12
CA MET A 9 -21.69 13.29 9.28
C MET A 9 -21.13 11.90 9.60
N THR A 10 -21.75 11.17 10.51
CA THR A 10 -21.35 9.78 10.83
C THR A 10 -21.42 8.87 9.61
N ARG A 11 -22.49 8.98 8.81
CA ARG A 11 -22.64 8.23 7.55
C ARG A 11 -21.60 8.64 6.50
N LEU A 12 -21.24 9.91 6.44
CA LEU A 12 -20.18 10.41 5.56
C LEU A 12 -18.82 9.82 5.97
N PHE A 13 -18.47 9.85 7.26
CA PHE A 13 -17.24 9.25 7.78
C PHE A 13 -17.18 7.74 7.54
N MET A 14 -18.30 7.04 7.73
CA MET A 14 -18.39 5.62 7.45
C MET A 14 -18.21 5.31 5.96
N ASN A 15 -18.75 6.13 5.06
CA ASN A 15 -18.56 5.97 3.62
C ASN A 15 -17.12 6.26 3.17
N TYR A 16 -16.48 7.27 3.76
CA TYR A 16 -15.06 7.54 3.52
C TYR A 16 -14.17 6.40 4.04
N SER A 17 -14.48 5.88 5.21
CA SER A 17 -13.80 4.72 5.79
C SER A 17 -13.99 3.46 4.92
N LYS A 18 -15.19 3.22 4.39
CA LYS A 18 -15.46 2.13 3.44
C LYS A 18 -14.64 2.24 2.15
N LYS A 19 -14.39 3.47 1.66
CA LYS A 19 -13.54 3.70 0.49
C LYS A 19 -12.05 3.48 0.78
N LYS A 20 -11.61 3.66 2.04
CA LYS A 20 -10.25 3.32 2.47
C LYS A 20 -9.94 1.84 2.24
N GLU A 21 -10.92 0.94 2.45
CA GLU A 21 -10.75 -0.48 2.18
C GLU A 21 -10.53 -0.76 0.69
N SER A 22 -11.29 -0.10 -0.19
CA SER A 22 -11.13 -0.22 -1.65
C SER A 22 -9.77 0.31 -2.13
N LEU A 23 -9.32 1.45 -1.59
CA LEU A 23 -8.00 2.00 -1.91
C LEU A 23 -6.88 1.09 -1.42
N SER A 24 -7.02 0.50 -0.23
CA SER A 24 -6.05 -0.46 0.32
C SER A 24 -5.97 -1.73 -0.52
N LYS A 25 -7.10 -2.23 -1.05
CA LYS A 25 -7.13 -3.37 -1.99
C LYS A 25 -6.39 -3.06 -3.29
N ILE A 26 -6.62 -1.88 -3.87
CA ILE A 26 -5.93 -1.44 -5.08
C ILE A 26 -4.43 -1.27 -4.80
N ALA A 27 -4.06 -0.65 -3.68
CA ALA A 27 -2.67 -0.49 -3.27
C ALA A 27 -1.95 -1.83 -3.13
N MET A 28 -2.55 -2.82 -2.46
CA MET A 28 -1.98 -4.18 -2.37
C MET A 28 -1.73 -4.80 -3.74
N TYR A 29 -2.69 -4.69 -4.65
CA TYR A 29 -2.56 -5.22 -6.01
C TYR A 29 -1.40 -4.57 -6.76
N LEU A 30 -1.30 -3.24 -6.70
CA LEU A 30 -0.23 -2.48 -7.36
C LEU A 30 1.15 -2.79 -6.78
N ILE A 31 1.28 -2.94 -5.45
CA ILE A 31 2.54 -3.34 -4.82
C ILE A 31 2.93 -4.76 -5.27
N GLY A 32 1.97 -5.68 -5.33
CA GLY A 32 2.21 -7.05 -5.78
C GLY A 32 2.64 -7.11 -7.26
N ASP A 33 1.93 -6.41 -8.14
CA ASP A 33 2.27 -6.30 -9.56
C ASP A 33 3.66 -5.68 -9.77
N TYR A 34 3.99 -4.61 -9.03
CA TYR A 34 5.32 -4.02 -9.04
C TYR A 34 6.41 -5.04 -8.67
N CYS A 35 6.20 -5.82 -7.60
CA CYS A 35 7.18 -6.81 -7.17
C CYS A 35 7.38 -7.91 -8.24
N CYS A 36 6.27 -8.39 -8.84
CA CYS A 36 6.32 -9.38 -9.91
C CYS A 36 7.03 -8.87 -11.17
N ARG A 37 6.80 -7.62 -11.57
CA ARG A 37 7.42 -7.03 -12.77
C ARG A 37 8.87 -6.62 -12.54
N SER A 38 9.23 -6.20 -11.33
CA SER A 38 10.59 -5.79 -10.98
C SER A 38 11.61 -6.92 -11.09
N LEU A 39 11.17 -8.18 -11.00
CA LEU A 39 12.04 -9.34 -11.23
C LEU A 39 12.19 -9.70 -12.71
N LYS A 40 11.31 -9.21 -13.58
CA LYS A 40 11.29 -9.52 -15.02
C LYS A 40 11.90 -8.42 -15.89
N VAL A 41 11.91 -7.18 -15.40
CA VAL A 41 12.31 -6.01 -16.16
C VAL A 41 13.38 -5.23 -15.41
N THR A 42 14.48 -4.92 -16.11
CA THR A 42 15.51 -4.01 -15.61
C THR A 42 15.10 -2.58 -15.93
N LEU A 43 14.73 -1.82 -14.90
CA LEU A 43 14.43 -0.39 -15.02
C LEU A 43 15.70 0.45 -14.90
N HIS A 44 15.75 1.57 -15.64
CA HIS A 44 16.79 2.58 -15.45
C HIS A 44 16.78 3.08 -13.99
N PRO A 45 17.95 3.26 -13.32
CA PRO A 45 18.03 3.56 -11.90
C PRO A 45 17.18 4.76 -11.44
N ARG A 46 17.12 5.82 -12.26
CA ARG A 46 16.30 7.00 -11.99
C ARG A 46 14.81 6.67 -11.92
N ILE A 47 14.30 5.89 -12.87
CA ILE A 47 12.88 5.49 -12.93
C ILE A 47 12.57 4.53 -11.79
N LYS A 48 13.49 3.60 -11.51
CA LYS A 48 13.36 2.66 -10.39
C LYS A 48 13.22 3.39 -9.05
N LYS A 49 13.99 4.45 -8.83
CA LYS A 49 13.90 5.27 -7.61
C LYS A 49 12.51 5.88 -7.44
N GLU A 50 11.98 6.51 -8.48
CA GLU A 50 10.63 7.11 -8.44
C GLU A 50 9.53 6.06 -8.23
N MET A 51 9.67 4.89 -8.85
CA MET A 51 8.71 3.79 -8.66
C MET A 51 8.73 3.24 -7.22
N ILE A 52 9.92 3.12 -6.62
CA ILE A 52 10.05 2.71 -5.20
C ILE A 52 9.35 3.72 -4.28
N GLN A 53 9.51 5.03 -4.53
CA GLN A 53 8.80 6.07 -3.78
C GLN A 53 7.28 5.93 -3.90
N GLY A 54 6.77 5.71 -5.11
CA GLY A 54 5.35 5.43 -5.33
C GLY A 54 4.86 4.19 -4.55
N VAL A 55 5.67 3.12 -4.51
CA VAL A 55 5.37 1.92 -3.72
C VAL A 55 5.31 2.22 -2.23
N TYR A 56 6.18 3.09 -1.70
CA TYR A 56 6.13 3.48 -0.28
C TYR A 56 4.87 4.29 0.06
N ILE A 57 4.42 5.17 -0.83
CA ILE A 57 3.15 5.88 -0.68
C ILE A 57 1.98 4.87 -0.64
N LEU A 58 1.99 3.87 -1.53
CA LEU A 58 0.98 2.81 -1.52
C LEU A 58 1.03 1.96 -0.25
N MET A 59 2.22 1.72 0.29
CA MET A 59 2.42 1.01 1.55
C MET A 59 1.78 1.76 2.74
N ASP A 60 1.78 3.09 2.75
CA ASP A 60 1.14 3.88 3.82
C ASP A 60 -0.40 3.75 3.83
N ILE A 61 -1.00 3.45 2.67
CA ILE A 61 -2.44 3.19 2.53
C ILE A 61 -2.82 1.80 3.05
N CYS A 62 -1.86 0.87 3.14
CA CYS A 62 -2.06 -0.49 3.60
C CYS A 62 -1.88 -0.61 5.12
N ASP A 63 -2.77 -1.36 5.77
CA ASP A 63 -2.59 -1.75 7.15
C ASP A 63 -1.71 -3.01 7.28
N GLU A 64 -1.30 -3.36 8.51
CA GLU A 64 -0.46 -4.54 8.75
C GLU A 64 -1.13 -5.86 8.33
N HIS A 65 -2.45 -5.94 8.40
CA HIS A 65 -3.20 -7.13 8.00
C HIS A 65 -3.06 -7.35 6.49
N ARG A 66 -3.17 -6.27 5.71
CA ARG A 66 -2.99 -6.25 4.25
C ARG A 66 -1.57 -6.61 3.85
N PHE A 67 -0.54 -6.19 4.59
CA PHE A 67 0.83 -6.65 4.35
C PHE A 67 1.03 -8.14 4.60
N LYS A 68 0.47 -8.67 5.69
CA LYS A 68 0.51 -10.12 5.96
C LYS A 68 -0.23 -10.90 4.88
N GLN A 69 -1.36 -10.38 4.40
CA GLN A 69 -2.11 -10.95 3.29
C GLN A 69 -1.28 -10.96 2.01
N LEU A 70 -0.71 -9.81 1.62
CA LEU A 70 0.09 -9.67 0.41
C LEU A 70 1.31 -10.62 0.42
N LYS A 71 2.01 -10.72 1.54
CA LYS A 71 3.14 -11.66 1.69
C LYS A 71 2.74 -13.11 1.42
N ARG A 72 1.56 -13.54 1.87
CA ARG A 72 1.04 -14.90 1.66
C ARG A 72 0.58 -15.15 0.22
N THR A 73 0.10 -14.13 -0.46
CA THR A 73 -0.38 -14.25 -1.86
C THR A 73 0.73 -14.18 -2.90
N LEU A 74 1.90 -13.64 -2.54
CA LEU A 74 3.02 -13.51 -3.46
C LEU A 74 3.76 -14.84 -3.66
N PRO A 75 4.21 -15.16 -4.89
CA PRO A 75 5.12 -16.27 -5.13
C PRO A 75 6.41 -16.14 -4.31
N SER A 76 6.99 -17.27 -3.89
CA SER A 76 8.18 -17.30 -3.01
C SER A 76 9.33 -16.44 -3.52
N ASP A 77 9.59 -16.44 -4.83
CA ASP A 77 10.68 -15.68 -5.46
C ASP A 77 10.46 -14.15 -5.35
N VAL A 78 9.20 -13.73 -5.30
CA VAL A 78 8.77 -12.33 -5.21
C VAL A 78 8.71 -11.85 -3.75
N GLN A 79 8.49 -12.77 -2.80
CA GLN A 79 8.38 -12.45 -1.38
C GLN A 79 9.65 -11.79 -0.83
N PHE A 80 10.84 -12.21 -1.28
CA PHE A 80 12.10 -11.59 -0.84
C PHE A 80 12.15 -10.09 -1.18
N LEU A 81 11.75 -9.73 -2.40
CA LEU A 81 11.72 -8.33 -2.83
C LEU A 81 10.70 -7.52 -2.01
N PHE A 82 9.52 -8.08 -1.77
CA PHE A 82 8.50 -7.44 -0.93
C PHE A 82 8.99 -7.24 0.51
N VAL A 83 9.64 -8.24 1.11
CA VAL A 83 10.21 -8.14 2.45
C VAL A 83 11.26 -7.04 2.51
N LYS A 84 12.17 -6.98 1.53
CA LYS A 84 13.18 -5.93 1.44
C LYS A 84 12.55 -4.54 1.34
N LEU A 85 11.57 -4.37 0.44
CA LEU A 85 10.84 -3.11 0.30
C LEU A 85 10.12 -2.70 1.60
N SER A 86 9.52 -3.66 2.31
CA SER A 86 8.83 -3.38 3.58
C SER A 86 9.78 -2.97 4.70
N GLN A 87 10.99 -3.54 4.74
CA GLN A 87 12.04 -3.16 5.68
C GLN A 87 12.58 -1.77 5.37
N ASP A 88 12.87 -1.48 4.09
CA ASP A 88 13.34 -0.17 3.65
C ASP A 88 12.28 0.91 3.92
N TYR A 89 11.00 0.60 3.68
CA TYR A 89 9.88 1.46 4.02
C TYR A 89 9.84 1.79 5.51
N GLN A 90 9.91 0.79 6.39
CA GLN A 90 9.90 1.01 7.83
C GLN A 90 11.11 1.80 8.31
N LYS A 91 12.29 1.55 7.73
CA LYS A 91 13.55 2.16 8.16
C LYS A 91 13.70 3.61 7.69
N TYR A 92 13.28 3.91 6.47
CA TYR A 92 13.62 5.19 5.82
C TYR A 92 12.42 6.07 5.50
N TYR A 93 11.19 5.55 5.54
CA TYR A 93 10.03 6.29 5.03
C TYR A 93 8.91 6.46 6.07
N LYS A 94 8.58 5.41 6.83
CA LYS A 94 7.45 5.41 7.79
C LYS A 94 7.56 6.45 8.90
N TYR A 95 8.78 6.89 9.25
CA TYR A 95 9.04 7.84 10.34
C TYR A 95 9.57 9.19 9.84
N GLN A 96 9.48 9.49 8.54
CA GLN A 96 9.85 10.82 8.00
C GLN A 96 8.72 11.85 8.07
N GLY A 97 7.66 11.57 8.83
CA GLY A 97 6.54 12.48 9.10
C GLY A 97 6.73 13.22 10.41
#